data_AF-A0A6M1YTA2-F1
#
_entry.id   AF-A0A6M1YTA2-F1
#
_cell.length_a   1.000
_cell.length_b   1.000
_cell.length_c   1.000
_cell.angle_alpha   90.00
_cell.angle_beta   90.00
_cell.angle_gamma   90.00
#
_symmetry.space_group_name_H-M   'P 1'
#
loop_
_entity.id
_entity.type
_entity.pdbx_description
1 polymer ?
#
loop_
_entity_poly.entity_id
_entity_poly.type
_entity_poly.pdbx_seq_one_letter_code
_entity_poly.pdbx_strand_id
1 'polypeptide(L)'
;MKTKKSNKTYTSKIFEIILKSWWVILFIMVCSLGYDLGIKKRKVAITQMKTKYNNLLAQKAFAISKKEDLTLKLSSQSDPSWVEQVLMKELGVVPENKIKVHFKN
;
A
#
# COMPACT_ATOMS: atom_id res chain seq x y z
N MET A 1 -2.30 -1.07 -58.63
CA MET A 1 -3.13 -2.13 -57.99
C MET A 1 -2.40 -3.49 -58.04
N LYS A 2 -1.35 -3.72 -57.23
CA LYS A 2 -0.51 -4.95 -57.28
C LYS A 2 -0.04 -5.49 -55.91
N THR A 3 -0.63 -5.08 -54.79
CA THR A 3 -0.16 -5.46 -53.44
C THR A 3 -0.84 -6.70 -52.83
N LYS A 4 -1.99 -7.15 -53.37
CA LYS A 4 -2.77 -8.26 -52.78
C LYS A 4 -2.18 -9.67 -53.00
N LYS A 5 -1.43 -9.93 -54.08
CA LYS A 5 -0.94 -11.28 -54.41
C LYS A 5 0.25 -11.73 -53.54
N SER A 6 1.15 -10.81 -53.17
CA SER A 6 2.37 -11.14 -52.41
C SER A 6 2.06 -11.60 -50.98
N ASN A 7 1.15 -10.89 -50.29
CA ASN A 7 0.77 -11.23 -48.91
C ASN A 7 0.13 -12.62 -48.80
N LYS A 8 -0.66 -13.04 -49.80
CA LYS A 8 -1.35 -14.34 -49.79
C LYS A 8 -0.37 -15.52 -49.84
N THR A 9 0.71 -15.39 -50.62
CA THR A 9 1.77 -16.41 -50.75
C THR A 9 2.67 -16.46 -49.51
N TYR A 10 2.85 -15.34 -48.82
CA TYR A 10 3.62 -15.29 -47.57
C TYR A 10 2.84 -15.91 -46.41
N THR A 11 1.54 -15.58 -46.28
CA THR A 11 0.68 -16.12 -45.23
C THR A 11 0.50 -17.63 -45.34
N SER A 12 0.44 -18.20 -46.56
CA SER A 12 0.29 -19.65 -46.75
C SER A 12 1.54 -20.41 -46.31
N LYS A 13 2.74 -19.91 -46.61
CA LYS A 13 4.00 -20.50 -46.15
C LYS A 13 4.13 -20.47 -44.63
N ILE A 14 3.70 -19.37 -44.00
CA ILE A 14 3.66 -19.27 -42.53
C ILE A 14 2.67 -20.29 -41.96
N PHE A 15 1.51 -20.49 -42.59
CA PHE A 15 0.51 -21.46 -42.16
C PHE A 15 1.03 -22.91 -42.23
N GLU A 16 1.75 -23.27 -43.30
CA GLU A 16 2.39 -24.59 -43.44
C GLU A 16 3.46 -24.83 -42.37
N ILE A 17 4.27 -23.81 -42.04
CA ILE A 17 5.27 -23.87 -40.97
C ILE A 17 4.58 -23.99 -39.60
N ILE A 18 3.49 -23.27 -39.38
CA ILE A 18 2.69 -23.33 -38.14
C ILE A 18 2.04 -24.71 -37.96
N LEU A 19 1.50 -25.32 -39.03
CA LEU A 19 0.91 -26.65 -38.97
C LEU A 19 1.99 -27.73 -38.73
N LYS A 20 3.14 -27.63 -39.40
CA LYS A 20 4.25 -28.58 -39.24
C LYS A 20 4.93 -28.45 -37.87
N SER A 21 4.94 -27.26 -37.29
CA SER A 21 5.59 -26.94 -36.02
C SER A 21 4.60 -26.60 -34.89
N TRP A 22 3.35 -27.08 -35.00
CA TRP A 22 2.29 -26.82 -34.01
C TRP A 22 2.70 -27.21 -32.60
N TRP A 23 3.46 -28.30 -32.47
CA TRP A 23 4.03 -28.78 -31.21
C TRP A 23 5.03 -27.81 -30.59
N VAL A 24 5.83 -27.11 -31.38
CA VAL A 24 6.78 -26.10 -30.90
C VAL A 24 6.04 -24.87 -30.37
N ILE A 25 4.96 -24.47 -31.06
CA ILE A 25 4.11 -23.37 -30.63
C ILE A 25 3.42 -23.71 -29.30
N LEU A 26 2.88 -24.92 -29.17
CA LEU A 26 2.33 -25.40 -27.89
C LEU A 26 3.37 -25.40 -26.78
N PHE A 27 4.58 -25.87 -27.05
CA PHE A 27 5.65 -25.89 -26.06
C PHE A 27 6.03 -24.48 -25.59
N ILE A 28 6.22 -23.54 -26.52
CA ILE A 28 6.50 -22.13 -26.22
C ILE A 28 5.35 -21.51 -25.41
N MET A 29 4.09 -21.83 -25.76
CA MET A 29 2.92 -21.33 -25.08
C MET A 29 2.87 -21.82 -23.62
N VAL A 30 3.13 -23.12 -23.38
CA VAL A 30 3.24 -23.69 -22.02
C VAL A 30 4.40 -23.06 -21.24
N CYS A 31 5.58 -22.87 -21.85
CA CYS A 31 6.70 -22.20 -21.21
C CYS A 31 6.36 -20.77 -20.80
N SER A 32 5.68 -20.01 -21.67
CA SER A 32 5.27 -18.63 -21.39
C SER A 32 4.24 -18.55 -20.26
N LEU A 33 3.25 -19.45 -20.25
CA LEU A 33 2.26 -19.53 -19.18
C LEU A 33 2.91 -19.90 -17.83
N GLY A 34 3.85 -20.85 -17.83
CA GLY A 34 4.60 -21.21 -16.63
C GLY A 34 5.41 -20.03 -16.08
N TYR A 35 6.07 -19.27 -16.96
CA TYR A 35 6.80 -18.06 -16.61
C TYR A 35 5.88 -16.99 -16.01
N ASP A 36 4.75 -16.71 -16.65
CA ASP A 36 3.78 -15.71 -16.19
C ASP A 36 3.19 -16.06 -14.83
N LEU A 37 2.84 -17.33 -14.61
CA LEU A 37 2.35 -17.83 -13.32
C LEU A 37 3.41 -17.67 -12.23
N GLY A 38 4.68 -17.97 -12.54
CA GLY A 38 5.80 -17.79 -11.63
C GLY A 38 6.01 -16.33 -11.23
N ILE A 39 6.02 -15.43 -12.21
CA ILE A 39 6.19 -13.99 -11.97
C ILE A 39 5.02 -13.41 -11.18
N LYS A 40 3.78 -13.80 -11.48
CA LYS A 40 2.59 -13.35 -10.73
C LYS A 40 2.69 -13.73 -9.26
N LYS A 41 3.05 -14.97 -8.93
CA LYS A 41 3.22 -15.43 -7.53
C LYS A 41 4.28 -14.61 -6.80
N ARG A 42 5.42 -14.34 -7.45
CA ARG A 42 6.50 -13.52 -6.88
C ARG A 42 6.05 -12.08 -6.63
N LYS A 43 5.36 -11.46 -7.59
CA LYS A 43 4.83 -10.10 -7.44
C LYS A 43 3.86 -9.99 -6.27
N VAL A 44 2.94 -10.95 -6.11
CA VAL A 44 2.00 -10.98 -4.99
C VAL A 44 2.74 -11.07 -3.65
N ALA A 45 3.71 -11.97 -3.52
CA ALA A 45 4.50 -12.10 -2.30
C ALA A 45 5.25 -10.80 -1.95
N ILE A 46 5.86 -10.15 -2.94
CA ILE A 46 6.55 -8.86 -2.75
C ILE A 46 5.57 -7.79 -2.29
N THR A 47 4.40 -7.69 -2.93
CA THR A 47 3.38 -6.70 -2.57
C THR A 47 2.84 -6.94 -1.15
N GLN A 48 2.62 -8.20 -0.76
CA GLN A 48 2.20 -8.54 0.59
C GLN A 48 3.24 -8.14 1.64
N MET A 49 4.53 -8.43 1.39
CA MET A 49 5.61 -8.04 2.29
C MET A 49 5.75 -6.52 2.39
N LYS A 50 5.64 -5.80 1.27
CA LYS A 50 5.66 -4.33 1.26
C LYS A 50 4.49 -3.73 2.03
N THR A 51 3.30 -4.30 1.88
CA THR A 51 2.10 -3.87 2.62
C THR A 51 2.29 -4.08 4.12
N LYS A 52 2.78 -5.25 4.53
CA LYS A 52 3.09 -5.55 5.95
C LYS A 52 4.14 -4.59 6.50
N TYR A 53 5.21 -4.33 5.75
CA TYR A 53 6.25 -3.40 6.15
C TYR A 53 5.69 -1.98 6.36
N ASN A 54 4.92 -1.46 5.41
CA ASN A 54 4.31 -0.14 5.51
C ASN A 54 3.35 -0.04 6.70
N ASN A 55 2.57 -1.09 6.95
CA ASN A 55 1.66 -1.13 8.08
C ASN A 55 2.44 -1.11 9.42
N LEU A 56 3.50 -1.92 9.55
CA LEU A 56 4.37 -1.89 10.72
C LEU A 56 5.05 -0.53 10.91
N LEU A 57 5.44 0.13 9.83
CA LEU A 57 6.05 1.47 9.88
C LEU A 57 5.05 2.51 10.38
N ALA A 58 3.80 2.46 9.92
CA ALA A 58 2.73 3.31 10.41
C ALA A 58 2.41 3.04 11.90
N GLN A 59 2.31 1.77 12.30
CA GLN A 59 2.11 1.39 13.70
C GLN A 59 3.26 1.87 14.59
N LYS A 60 4.51 1.74 14.12
CA LYS A 60 5.69 2.25 14.83
C LYS A 60 5.61 3.76 15.02
N ALA A 61 5.28 4.51 13.97
CA ALA A 61 5.14 5.97 14.06
C ALA A 61 4.04 6.37 15.07
N PHE A 62 2.89 5.70 15.03
CA PHE A 62 1.82 5.93 16.00
C PHE A 62 2.25 5.61 17.44
N ALA A 63 2.93 4.48 17.65
CA ALA A 63 3.42 4.09 18.97
C ALA A 63 4.47 5.08 19.52
N ILE A 64 5.34 5.61 18.66
CA ILE A 64 6.33 6.64 19.04
C ILE A 64 5.61 7.92 19.45
N SER A 65 4.69 8.42 18.62
CA SER A 65 3.90 9.62 18.96
C SER A 65 3.14 9.44 20.28
N LYS A 66 2.50 8.28 20.49
CA LYS A 66 1.84 7.99 21.77
C LYS A 66 2.80 7.95 22.95
N LYS A 67 4.01 7.42 22.76
CA LYS A 67 5.06 7.41 23.79
C LYS A 67 5.50 8.83 24.12
N GLU A 68 5.71 9.67 23.11
CA GLU A 68 6.09 11.09 23.28
C GLU A 68 5.01 11.85 24.06
N ASP A 69 3.73 11.69 23.68
CA ASP A 69 2.59 12.27 24.41
C ASP A 69 2.54 11.81 25.87
N LEU A 70 2.73 10.51 26.13
CA LEU A 70 2.76 9.97 27.49
C LEU A 70 3.97 10.48 28.28
N THR A 71 5.11 10.65 27.63
CA THR A 71 6.33 11.18 28.25
C THR A 71 6.15 12.64 28.62
N LEU A 72 5.53 13.42 27.73
CA LEU A 72 5.15 14.80 28.00
C LEU A 72 4.18 14.83 29.19
N LYS A 73 3.12 14.02 29.16
CA LYS A 73 2.19 13.89 30.29
C LYS A 73 2.91 13.60 31.61
N LEU A 74 3.83 12.64 31.62
CA LEU A 74 4.59 12.27 32.82
C LEU A 74 5.48 13.42 33.29
N SER A 75 6.19 14.08 32.38
CA SER A 75 7.07 15.23 32.70
C SER A 75 6.29 16.41 33.27
N SER A 76 5.03 16.57 32.86
CA SER A 76 4.17 17.64 33.31
C SER A 76 3.33 17.28 34.54
N GLN A 77 3.29 16.02 34.99
CA GLN A 77 2.66 15.65 36.27
C GLN A 77 3.34 16.28 37.49
N SER A 78 4.62 16.65 37.37
CA SER A 78 5.35 17.42 38.38
C SER A 78 4.92 18.89 38.45
N ASP A 79 4.15 19.40 37.48
CA ASP A 79 3.64 20.76 37.44
C ASP A 79 2.16 20.80 37.89
N PRO A 80 1.84 21.45 39.03
CA PRO A 80 0.47 21.55 39.51
C PRO A 80 -0.47 22.27 38.53
N SER A 81 0.02 23.23 37.73
CA SER A 81 -0.81 23.90 36.71
C SER A 81 -1.18 23.00 35.53
N TRP A 82 -0.37 21.99 35.24
CA TRP A 82 -0.68 21.01 34.20
C TRP A 82 -1.71 19.99 34.66
N VAL A 83 -1.63 19.55 35.91
CA VAL A 83 -2.61 18.65 36.54
C VAL A 83 -4.00 19.29 36.53
N GLU A 84 -4.11 20.57 36.89
CA GLU A 84 -5.38 21.31 36.81
C GLU A 84 -5.94 21.34 35.38
N GLN A 85 -5.11 21.63 34.38
CA GLN A 85 -5.55 21.67 32.98
C GLN A 85 -6.02 20.31 32.46
N VAL A 86 -5.35 19.22 32.84
CA VAL A 86 -5.77 17.86 32.48
C VAL A 86 -7.08 17.49 33.16
N LEU A 87 -7.25 17.81 34.46
CA LEU A 87 -8.52 17.63 35.16
C LEU A 87 -9.64 18.42 34.48
N MET A 88 -9.41 19.69 34.14
CA MET A 88 -10.42 20.54 33.47
C MET A 88 -10.82 19.97 32.11
N LYS A 89 -9.89 19.32 31.39
CA LYS A 89 -10.14 18.71 30.07
C LYS A 89 -10.87 17.37 30.16
N GLU A 90 -10.49 16.50 31.10
CA GLU A 90 -11.08 15.16 31.27
C GLU A 90 -12.44 15.19 31.99
N LEU A 91 -12.59 16.03 33.02
CA LEU A 91 -13.83 16.16 33.78
C LEU A 91 -14.78 17.21 33.19
N GLY A 92 -14.31 18.03 32.25
CA GLY A 92 -15.11 19.10 31.62
C GLY A 92 -15.50 20.25 32.57
N VAL A 93 -14.90 20.30 33.75
CA VAL A 93 -15.19 21.29 34.80
C VAL A 93 -14.19 22.44 34.75
N VAL A 94 -14.65 23.64 35.10
CA VAL A 94 -13.82 24.85 35.21
C VAL A 94 -13.86 25.27 36.68
N PRO A 95 -12.70 25.57 37.32
CA PRO A 95 -12.68 26.02 38.70
C PRO A 95 -13.42 27.35 38.82
N GLU A 96 -14.08 27.56 39.97
CA GLU A 96 -15.07 28.62 40.22
C GLU A 96 -14.56 30.04 39.91
N ASN A 97 -13.23 30.22 39.91
CA ASN A 97 -12.57 31.51 39.69
C ASN A 97 -12.20 31.79 38.23
N LYS A 98 -12.56 30.94 37.25
CA LYS A 98 -12.20 31.10 35.82
C LYS A 98 -13.45 31.05 34.93
N ILE A 99 -13.52 31.93 33.92
CA ILE A 99 -14.64 32.00 32.97
C ILE A 99 -14.22 31.34 31.65
N LYS A 100 -15.02 30.38 31.17
CA LYS A 100 -14.80 29.73 29.86
C LYS A 100 -15.24 30.68 28.73
N VAL A 101 -14.28 31.31 28.07
CA VAL A 101 -14.55 32.18 26.92
C VAL A 101 -14.47 31.37 25.63
N HIS A 102 -15.57 31.32 24.87
CA HIS A 102 -15.59 30.74 23.54
C HIS A 102 -15.53 31.87 22.50
N PHE A 103 -14.42 31.96 21.77
CA PHE A 103 -14.32 32.86 20.63
C PHE A 103 -15.06 32.24 19.45
N LYS A 104 -16.11 32.91 18.98
CA LYS A 104 -16.85 32.53 17.77
C LYS A 104 -16.16 33.21 16.58
N ASN A 105 -15.79 32.43 15.57
CA ASN A 105 -15.28 32.93 14.30
C ASN A 105 -16.42 33.10 13.30
#